data_AF-A0A973G9G9-F1
#
_entry.id   AF-A0A973G9G9-F1
#
_cell.length_a   1.000
_cell.length_b   1.000
_cell.length_c   1.000
_cell.angle_alpha   90.00
_cell.angle_beta   90.00
_cell.angle_gamma   90.00
#
_symmetry.space_group_name_H-M   'P 1'
#
loop_
_entity.id
_entity.type
_entity.pdbx_description
1 polymer ?
#
loop_
_entity_poly.entity_id
_entity_poly.type
_entity_poly.pdbx_seq_one_letter_code
_entity_poly.pdbx_strand_id
1 'polypeptide(L)'
;GSGVIAEVDAPGTGTVELEAGERYALHLVTPGYGDDADLLGDIELTAPSGDTVDVDGSPTVHMETTMGSWHAESVAAFIAPEDGVYEITVPSADVDDARVLVAPDQAFAPFFAGIFGSVLGVFVAIGLGILGLGLTIGGIIWWVFRSRARREATA
;
A
#
# COMPACT_ATOMS: atom_id res chain seq x y z
N GLY A 1 -3.10 -6.75 -9.08
CA GLY A 1 -2.02 -5.74 -9.06
C GLY A 1 -0.67 -6.45 -8.93
N SER A 2 0.46 -5.81 -9.21
CA SER A 2 1.79 -6.45 -9.26
C SER A 2 2.33 -7.01 -7.94
N GLY A 3 1.57 -6.96 -6.85
CA GLY A 3 1.91 -7.53 -5.54
C GLY A 3 0.92 -8.59 -5.04
N VAL A 4 -0.08 -8.95 -5.85
CA VAL A 4 -1.01 -10.06 -5.54
C VAL A 4 -0.35 -11.34 -6.00
N ILE A 5 -0.22 -12.31 -5.09
CA ILE A 5 0.43 -13.60 -5.36
C ILE A 5 -0.58 -14.74 -5.56
N ALA A 6 -1.80 -14.59 -5.06
CA ALA A 6 -2.91 -15.48 -5.33
C ALA A 6 -4.26 -14.76 -5.23
N GLU A 7 -5.25 -15.34 -5.90
CA GLU A 7 -6.64 -14.87 -5.94
C GLU A 7 -7.55 -16.10 -5.82
N VAL A 8 -8.54 -16.01 -4.93
CA VAL A 8 -9.50 -17.08 -4.66
C VAL A 8 -10.90 -16.47 -4.60
N ASP A 9 -11.84 -17.03 -5.36
CA ASP A 9 -13.23 -16.59 -5.34
C ASP A 9 -13.88 -16.90 -3.97
N ALA A 10 -14.87 -16.11 -3.56
CA ALA A 10 -15.66 -16.33 -2.35
C ALA A 10 -17.11 -16.74 -2.72
N PRO A 11 -17.55 -17.99 -2.49
CA PRO A 11 -16.81 -19.12 -1.92
C PRO A 11 -15.88 -19.81 -2.93
N GLY A 12 -14.79 -20.41 -2.44
CA GLY A 12 -13.84 -21.12 -3.30
C GLY A 12 -12.64 -21.69 -2.56
N THR A 13 -11.86 -22.51 -3.26
CA THR A 13 -10.58 -23.06 -2.77
C THR A 13 -9.50 -22.76 -3.80
N GLY A 14 -8.33 -22.37 -3.32
CA GLY A 14 -7.15 -22.10 -4.15
C GLY A 14 -5.86 -22.50 -3.48
N THR A 15 -4.76 -22.37 -4.20
CA THR A 15 -3.42 -22.68 -3.68
C THR A 15 -2.49 -21.48 -3.85
N VAL A 16 -1.58 -21.29 -2.91
CA VAL A 16 -0.58 -20.22 -2.95
C VAL A 16 0.77 -20.76 -2.47
N GLU A 17 1.86 -20.34 -3.11
CA GLU A 17 3.22 -20.63 -2.67
C GLU A 17 3.70 -19.51 -1.74
N LEU A 18 4.11 -19.86 -0.52
CA LEU A 18 4.50 -18.93 0.54
C LEU A 18 5.89 -19.28 1.10
N GLU A 19 6.58 -18.26 1.61
CA GLU A 19 7.88 -18.37 2.24
C GLU A 19 7.77 -18.33 3.77
N ALA A 20 8.49 -19.22 4.46
CA ALA A 20 8.46 -19.36 5.91
C ALA A 20 8.93 -18.08 6.62
N GLY A 21 8.21 -17.69 7.66
CA GLY A 21 8.50 -16.51 8.46
C GLY A 21 8.13 -15.18 7.79
N GLU A 22 7.64 -15.21 6.54
CA GLU A 22 7.02 -14.04 5.92
C GLU A 22 5.58 -13.86 6.40
N ARG A 23 5.16 -12.60 6.44
CA ARG A 23 3.80 -12.21 6.81
C ARG A 23 3.00 -11.91 5.55
N TYR A 24 1.77 -12.41 5.50
CA TYR A 24 0.84 -12.25 4.38
C TYR A 24 -0.48 -11.66 4.88
N ALA A 25 -1.08 -10.82 4.05
CA ALA A 25 -2.38 -10.22 4.28
C ALA A 25 -3.38 -10.78 3.26
N LEU A 26 -4.61 -10.96 3.74
CA LEU A 26 -5.76 -11.38 2.97
C LEU A 26 -6.69 -10.17 2.82
N HIS A 27 -7.00 -9.85 1.58
CA HIS A 27 -7.86 -8.72 1.23
C HIS A 27 -9.14 -9.20 0.57
N LEU A 28 -10.28 -8.89 1.16
CA LEU A 28 -11.58 -9.10 0.55
C LEU A 28 -11.82 -7.99 -0.48
N VAL A 29 -12.13 -8.38 -1.70
CA VAL A 29 -12.41 -7.47 -2.81
C VAL A 29 -13.82 -7.71 -3.30
N THR A 30 -14.62 -6.64 -3.31
CA THR A 30 -16.05 -6.70 -3.63
C THR A 30 -16.41 -5.63 -4.67
N PRO A 31 -17.40 -5.90 -5.54
CA PRO A 31 -17.95 -4.89 -6.43
C PRO A 31 -19.03 -4.07 -5.69
N GLY A 32 -18.91 -2.73 -5.70
CA GLY A 32 -19.90 -1.85 -5.07
C GLY A 32 -19.32 -0.56 -4.49
N TYR A 33 -20.21 0.35 -4.08
CA TYR A 33 -19.85 1.55 -3.32
C TYR A 33 -20.49 1.46 -1.93
N GLY A 34 -19.67 1.27 -0.90
CA GLY A 34 -20.03 1.63 0.48
C GLY A 34 -20.98 0.67 1.22
N ASP A 35 -21.05 -0.60 0.83
CA ASP A 35 -21.59 -1.64 1.70
C ASP A 35 -20.40 -2.32 2.41
N ASP A 36 -20.45 -2.37 3.75
CA ASP A 36 -19.54 -3.16 4.59
C ASP A 36 -19.77 -4.62 4.24
N ALA A 37 -19.01 -5.15 3.30
CA ALA A 37 -19.16 -6.52 2.82
C ALA A 37 -18.27 -7.44 3.64
N ASP A 38 -18.87 -8.50 4.17
CA ASP A 38 -18.20 -9.43 5.07
C ASP A 38 -18.22 -10.88 4.55
N LEU A 39 -17.23 -11.65 4.98
CA LEU A 39 -17.24 -13.09 4.83
C LEU A 39 -18.22 -13.72 5.84
N LEU A 40 -19.02 -14.68 5.39
CA LEU A 40 -20.00 -15.39 6.22
C LEU A 40 -19.38 -16.49 7.10
N GLY A 41 -18.05 -16.56 7.13
CA GLY A 41 -17.28 -17.50 7.93
C GLY A 41 -15.79 -17.14 7.94
N ASP A 42 -14.99 -17.97 8.58
CA ASP A 42 -13.55 -17.78 8.65
C ASP A 42 -12.83 -18.36 7.43
N ILE A 43 -11.74 -17.71 7.02
CA ILE A 43 -10.86 -18.26 5.99
C ILE A 43 -10.03 -19.37 6.64
N GLU A 44 -9.98 -20.53 5.99
CA GLU A 44 -9.15 -21.64 6.44
C GLU A 44 -7.89 -21.74 5.58
N LEU A 45 -6.74 -21.87 6.24
CA LEU A 45 -5.45 -22.03 5.57
C LEU A 45 -4.81 -23.35 6.03
N THR A 46 -4.46 -24.21 5.08
CA THR A 46 -3.82 -25.50 5.33
C THR A 46 -2.39 -25.47 4.83
N ALA A 47 -1.44 -25.74 5.73
CA ALA A 47 -0.02 -25.81 5.44
C ALA A 47 0.35 -27.03 4.58
N PRO A 48 1.51 -27.01 3.90
CA PRO A 48 2.05 -28.19 3.20
C PRO A 48 2.15 -29.45 4.07
N SER A 49 2.40 -29.29 5.38
CA SER A 49 2.40 -30.37 6.38
C SER A 49 1.03 -31.00 6.63
N GLY A 50 -0.05 -30.31 6.23
CA GLY A 50 -1.44 -30.63 6.54
C GLY A 50 -1.96 -29.97 7.82
N ASP A 51 -1.13 -29.18 8.51
CA ASP A 51 -1.57 -28.44 9.70
C ASP A 51 -2.41 -27.22 9.31
N THR A 52 -3.44 -26.91 10.09
CA THR A 52 -4.20 -25.67 9.93
C THR A 52 -3.41 -24.49 10.49
N VAL A 53 -3.26 -23.45 9.70
CA VAL A 53 -2.65 -22.18 10.12
C VAL A 53 -3.74 -21.27 10.66
N ASP A 54 -3.50 -20.75 11.86
CA ASP A 54 -4.37 -19.75 12.48
C ASP A 54 -4.24 -18.42 11.72
N VAL A 55 -5.36 -17.96 11.18
CA VAL A 55 -5.43 -16.71 10.41
C VAL A 55 -6.00 -15.66 11.33
N ASP A 56 -5.18 -14.68 11.72
CA ASP A 56 -5.63 -13.66 12.67
C ASP A 56 -6.60 -12.71 11.97
N GLY A 57 -7.89 -12.82 12.33
CA GLY A 57 -8.99 -12.01 11.77
C GLY A 57 -8.95 -10.54 12.19
N SER A 58 -7.95 -10.12 12.99
CA SER A 58 -7.71 -8.72 13.33
C SER A 58 -6.41 -8.24 12.68
N PRO A 59 -6.42 -7.86 11.39
CA PRO A 59 -5.22 -7.31 10.77
C PRO A 59 -4.75 -6.09 11.57
N THR A 60 -3.45 -6.05 11.89
CA THR A 60 -2.85 -4.97 12.69
C THR A 60 -3.03 -3.59 12.03
N VAL A 61 -3.33 -3.56 10.73
CA VAL A 61 -3.67 -2.36 9.97
C VAL A 61 -4.95 -2.65 9.19
N HIS A 62 -6.06 -2.03 9.58
CA HIS A 62 -7.22 -1.95 8.70
C HIS A 62 -6.90 -0.99 7.55
N MET A 63 -6.99 -1.51 6.34
CA MET A 63 -6.75 -0.76 5.11
C MET A 63 -7.97 -0.96 4.21
N GLU A 64 -8.53 0.17 3.79
CA GLU A 64 -9.64 0.25 2.85
C GLU A 64 -9.15 0.97 1.60
N THR A 65 -9.40 0.42 0.42
CA THR A 65 -9.08 1.07 -0.86
C THR A 65 -10.19 0.88 -1.86
N THR A 66 -10.62 1.98 -2.48
CA THR A 66 -11.61 1.97 -3.56
C THR A 66 -10.95 2.34 -4.89
N MET A 67 -11.16 1.53 -5.94
CA MET A 67 -10.73 1.83 -7.30
C MET A 67 -11.89 1.61 -8.29
N GLY A 68 -12.47 2.71 -8.79
CA GLY A 68 -13.66 2.63 -9.63
C GLY A 68 -14.85 2.08 -8.85
N SER A 69 -15.44 0.98 -9.34
CA SER A 69 -16.54 0.26 -8.70
C SER A 69 -16.10 -0.89 -7.80
N TRP A 70 -14.79 -1.01 -7.52
CA TRP A 70 -14.24 -2.09 -6.71
C TRP A 70 -13.76 -1.54 -5.38
N HIS A 71 -14.10 -2.27 -4.33
CA HIS A 71 -13.71 -2.02 -2.97
C HIS A 71 -12.80 -3.15 -2.49
N ALA A 72 -11.78 -2.83 -1.70
CA ALA A 72 -10.86 -3.78 -1.13
C ALA A 72 -10.61 -3.46 0.34
N GLU A 73 -10.81 -4.44 1.21
CA GLU A 73 -10.59 -4.34 2.65
C GLU A 73 -9.67 -5.46 3.13
N SER A 74 -8.83 -5.19 4.13
CA SER A 74 -8.01 -6.21 4.78
C SER A 74 -8.82 -6.96 5.84
N VAL A 75 -9.00 -8.26 5.64
CA VAL A 75 -9.84 -9.10 6.52
C VAL A 75 -9.03 -9.97 7.47
N ALA A 76 -7.81 -10.35 7.09
CA ALA A 76 -6.96 -11.17 7.94
C ALA A 76 -5.48 -11.01 7.60
N ALA A 77 -4.62 -11.39 8.54
CA ALA A 77 -3.18 -11.50 8.30
C ALA A 77 -2.60 -12.71 9.05
N PHE A 78 -1.54 -13.31 8.51
CA PHE A 78 -0.88 -14.46 9.11
C PHE A 78 0.61 -14.49 8.78
N ILE A 79 1.38 -15.27 9.53
CA ILE A 79 2.79 -15.56 9.25
C ILE A 79 2.87 -17.00 8.79
N ALA A 80 3.48 -17.25 7.63
CA ALA A 80 3.64 -18.61 7.12
C ALA A 80 4.62 -19.39 8.02
N PRO A 81 4.22 -20.52 8.63
CA PRO A 81 5.09 -21.27 9.52
C PRO A 81 6.21 -22.04 8.79
N GLU A 82 5.97 -22.41 7.53
CA GLU A 82 6.89 -23.19 6.71
C GLU A 82 6.83 -22.79 5.22
N ASP A 83 7.86 -23.16 4.46
CA ASP A 83 7.92 -22.89 3.03
C ASP A 83 7.06 -23.90 2.26
N GLY A 84 6.32 -23.43 1.25
CA GLY A 84 5.69 -24.33 0.28
C GLY A 84 4.30 -23.89 -0.17
N VAL A 85 3.54 -24.84 -0.70
CA VAL A 85 2.21 -24.62 -1.26
C VAL A 85 1.15 -24.82 -0.18
N TYR A 86 0.43 -23.75 0.14
CA TYR A 86 -0.69 -23.73 1.05
C TYR A 86 -2.00 -23.86 0.28
N GLU A 87 -2.98 -24.52 0.88
CA GLU A 87 -4.37 -24.52 0.42
C GLU A 87 -5.17 -23.47 1.19
N ILE A 88 -5.89 -22.63 0.47
CA ILE A 88 -6.76 -21.59 1.02
C ILE A 88 -8.20 -21.97 0.72
N THR A 89 -9.05 -22.03 1.74
CA THR A 89 -10.49 -22.17 1.58
C THR A 89 -11.17 -20.90 2.05
N VAL A 90 -11.89 -20.27 1.12
CA VAL A 90 -12.60 -19.02 1.32
C VAL A 90 -14.10 -19.30 1.41
N PRO A 91 -14.77 -18.89 2.49
CA PRO A 91 -16.20 -19.06 2.64
C PRO A 91 -16.97 -18.10 1.73
N SER A 92 -18.30 -18.24 1.69
CA SER A 92 -19.15 -17.30 0.95
C SER A 92 -19.07 -15.90 1.55
N ALA A 93 -19.15 -14.87 0.70
CA ALA A 93 -19.38 -13.50 1.14
C ALA A 93 -20.89 -13.18 1.16
N ASP A 94 -21.26 -12.10 1.83
CA ASP A 94 -22.63 -11.54 1.82
C ASP A 94 -22.99 -10.80 0.52
N VAL A 95 -22.00 -10.56 -0.34
CA VAL A 95 -22.14 -9.97 -1.67
C VAL A 95 -21.68 -10.92 -2.77
N ASP A 96 -22.29 -10.78 -3.95
CA ASP A 96 -21.91 -11.54 -5.14
C ASP A 96 -20.57 -11.05 -5.73
N ASP A 97 -19.89 -11.93 -6.49
CA ASP A 97 -18.63 -11.66 -7.20
C ASP A 97 -17.45 -11.20 -6.29
N ALA A 98 -17.53 -11.53 -5.00
CA ALA A 98 -16.48 -11.32 -4.02
C ALA A 98 -15.29 -12.28 -4.23
N ARG A 99 -14.09 -11.80 -3.92
CA ARG A 99 -12.85 -12.58 -3.99
C ARG A 99 -11.88 -12.17 -2.90
N VAL A 100 -11.06 -13.12 -2.46
CA VAL A 100 -9.95 -12.87 -1.53
C VAL A 100 -8.64 -12.85 -2.32
N LEU A 101 -7.88 -11.78 -2.12
CA LEU A 101 -6.54 -11.61 -2.66
C LEU A 101 -5.51 -11.84 -1.57
N VAL A 102 -4.47 -12.60 -1.89
CA VAL A 102 -3.32 -12.83 -1.01
C VAL A 102 -2.18 -11.94 -1.48
N ALA A 103 -1.62 -11.17 -0.55
CA ALA A 103 -0.45 -10.34 -0.80
C ALA A 103 0.53 -10.43 0.38
N PRO A 104 1.84 -10.29 0.15
CA PRO A 104 2.79 -10.11 1.24
C PRO A 104 2.39 -8.88 2.09
N ASP A 105 2.21 -9.08 3.39
CA ASP A 105 1.99 -8.02 4.38
C ASP A 105 3.34 -7.35 4.65
N GLN A 106 3.88 -6.72 3.61
CA GLN A 106 5.07 -5.92 3.77
C GLN A 106 4.71 -4.81 4.76
N ALA A 107 5.54 -4.63 5.78
CA ALA A 107 5.52 -3.43 6.57
C ALA A 107 5.47 -2.24 5.60
N PHE A 108 4.35 -1.53 5.59
CA PHE A 108 4.08 -0.44 4.66
C PHE A 108 5.14 0.69 4.72
N ALA A 109 6.02 0.70 5.72
CA ALA A 109 7.06 1.72 5.91
C ALA A 109 8.07 1.84 4.74
N PRO A 110 8.80 0.79 4.29
CA PRO A 110 9.64 0.87 3.09
C PRO A 110 8.89 1.08 1.76
N PHE A 111 7.68 0.51 1.60
CA PHE A 111 6.85 0.70 0.40
C PHE A 111 6.37 2.14 0.25
N PHE A 112 5.93 2.77 1.34
CA PHE A 112 5.53 4.17 1.37
C PHE A 112 6.68 5.17 1.54
N ALA A 113 7.85 4.77 2.06
CA ALA A 113 9.07 5.58 1.92
C ALA A 113 9.40 5.81 0.43
N GLY A 114 9.14 4.80 -0.43
CA GLY A 114 9.23 4.93 -1.89
C GLY A 114 8.12 5.80 -2.50
N ILE A 115 6.87 5.59 -2.10
CA ILE A 115 5.70 6.26 -2.70
C ILE A 115 5.49 7.69 -2.15
N PHE A 116 5.47 7.89 -0.83
CA PHE A 116 5.35 9.22 -0.21
C PHE A 116 6.64 10.02 -0.22
N GLY A 117 7.80 9.37 -0.36
CA GLY A 117 9.06 10.07 -0.69
C GLY A 117 8.95 10.88 -1.97
N SER A 118 8.15 10.43 -2.94
CA SER A 118 7.95 11.15 -4.21
C SER A 118 7.02 12.36 -4.09
N VAL A 119 5.89 12.24 -3.38
CA VAL A 119 4.92 13.34 -3.23
C VAL A 119 5.45 14.40 -2.24
N LEU A 120 5.96 13.98 -1.08
CA LEU A 120 6.59 14.88 -0.13
C LEU A 120 7.88 15.48 -0.72
N GLY A 121 8.62 14.69 -1.51
CA GLY A 121 9.75 15.15 -2.32
C GLY A 121 9.38 16.23 -3.32
N VAL A 122 8.24 16.14 -4.00
CA VAL A 122 7.74 17.20 -4.91
C VAL A 122 7.40 18.47 -4.14
N PHE A 123 6.71 18.38 -3.00
CA PHE A 123 6.41 19.58 -2.20
C PHE A 123 7.68 20.22 -1.62
N VAL A 124 8.65 19.42 -1.18
CA VAL A 124 9.96 19.89 -0.74
C VAL A 124 10.75 20.49 -1.90
N ALA A 125 10.72 19.88 -3.08
CA ALA A 125 11.39 20.39 -4.28
C ALA A 125 10.76 21.70 -4.78
N ILE A 126 9.42 21.82 -4.75
CA ILE A 126 8.71 23.06 -5.05
C ILE A 126 9.05 24.13 -4.00
N GLY A 127 9.04 23.77 -2.71
CA GLY A 127 9.43 24.68 -1.62
C GLY A 127 10.86 25.20 -1.77
N LEU A 128 11.82 24.30 -1.99
CA LEU A 128 13.22 24.64 -2.28
C LEU A 128 13.37 25.43 -3.59
N GLY A 129 12.58 25.11 -4.61
CA GLY A 129 12.55 25.84 -5.87
C GLY A 129 12.10 27.29 -5.69
N ILE A 130 11.01 27.51 -4.95
CA ILE A 130 10.51 28.87 -4.62
C ILE A 130 11.54 29.64 -3.79
N LEU A 131 12.12 29.00 -2.76
CA LEU A 131 13.15 29.62 -1.93
C LEU A 131 14.42 29.96 -2.73
N GLY A 132 14.89 29.04 -3.58
CA GLY A 132 16.05 29.24 -4.44
C GLY A 132 15.81 30.33 -5.49
N LEU A 133 14.62 30.38 -6.09
CA LEU A 133 14.24 31.43 -7.03
C LEU A 133 14.15 32.79 -6.33
N GLY A 134 13.61 32.84 -5.12
CA GLY A 134 13.57 34.05 -4.28
C GLY A 134 14.96 34.59 -3.95
N LEU A 135 15.88 33.72 -3.52
CA LEU A 135 17.28 34.09 -3.25
C LEU A 135 18.01 34.52 -4.53
N THR A 136 17.71 33.89 -5.67
CA THR A 136 18.28 34.26 -6.97
C THR A 136 17.82 35.65 -7.41
N ILE A 137 16.51 35.93 -7.35
CA ILE A 137 15.95 37.24 -7.68
C ILE A 137 16.46 38.31 -6.72
N GLY A 138 16.44 38.04 -5.42
CA GLY A 138 16.95 38.95 -4.39
C GLY A 138 18.45 39.24 -4.59
N GLY A 139 19.25 38.22 -4.89
CA GLY A 139 20.67 38.34 -5.20
C GLY A 139 20.92 39.19 -6.45
N ILE A 140 20.15 38.99 -7.53
CA ILE A 140 20.25 39.79 -8.75
C ILE A 140 19.90 41.26 -8.46
N ILE A 141 18.79 41.52 -7.75
CA ILE A 141 18.37 42.89 -7.40
C ILE A 141 19.45 43.58 -6.57
N TRP A 142 19.94 42.93 -5.51
CA TRP A 142 20.99 43.47 -4.66
C TRP A 142 22.27 43.72 -5.46
N TRP A 143 22.67 42.80 -6.33
CA TRP A 143 23.85 42.95 -7.17
C TRP A 143 23.72 44.12 -8.15
N VAL A 144 22.53 44.34 -8.74
CA VAL A 144 22.26 45.50 -9.60
C VAL A 144 22.34 46.81 -8.80
N PHE A 145 21.75 46.88 -7.60
CA PHE A 145 21.88 48.06 -6.75
C PHE A 145 23.31 48.30 -6.29
N ARG A 146 24.02 47.25 -5.88
CA ARG A 146 25.43 47.28 -5.45
C ARG A 146 26.35 47.74 -6.58
N SER A 147 26.13 47.25 -7.79
CA SER A 147 26.93 47.60 -8.96
C SER A 147 26.65 49.02 -9.45
N ARG A 148 25.41 49.52 -9.30
CA ARG A 148 25.06 50.93 -9.56
C ARG A 148 25.69 51.88 -8.54
N ALA A 149 25.61 51.57 -7.25
CA ALA A 149 26.24 52.38 -6.19
C ALA A 149 27.77 52.48 -6.34
N ARG A 150 28.44 51.45 -6.91
CA ARG A 150 29.86 51.52 -7.24
C ARG A 150 30.17 52.43 -8.43
N ARG A 151 29.24 52.58 -9.38
CA ARG A 151 29.42 53.44 -10.55
C ARG A 151 29.25 54.92 -10.22
N GLU A 152 28.39 55.24 -9.26
CA GLU A 152 28.19 56.62 -8.78
C GLU A 152 29.34 57.11 -7.90
N ALA A 153 30.04 56.22 -7.19
CA ALA A 153 31.21 56.59 -6.39
C ALA A 153 32.50 56.83 -7.21
N THR A 154 32.45 56.65 -8.54
CA THR A 154 33.60 56.83 -9.45
C THR A 154 33.35 57.91 -10.52
N ALA A 155 32.25 58.67 -10.40
CA ALA A 155 31.95 59.87 -11.18
C ALA A 155 32.17 61.12 -10.31
#